data_AF-A0A838WM03-F1
#
_entry.id   AF-A0A838WM03-F1
#
_cell.length_a   1.000
_cell.length_b   1.000
_cell.length_c   1.000
_cell.angle_alpha   90.00
_cell.angle_beta   90.00
_cell.angle_gamma   90.00
#
_symmetry.space_group_name_H-M   'P 1'
#
loop_
_entity.id
_entity.type
_entity.pdbx_description
1 polymer ?
#
loop_
_entity_poly.entity_id
_entity_poly.type
_entity_poly.pdbx_seq_one_letter_code
_entity_poly.pdbx_strand_id
1 'polypeptide(L)' 'PHIADIEIQKRAANLIPDSEFFHAIAVNGVTLRHNRQVALRHNYLLTLYTVNKAGVKEEKYYRFVYYNRFLDPQA' A
#
# COMPACT_ATOMS: atom_id res chain seq x y z
N PRO A 1 -12.92 -8.23 2.15
CA PRO A 1 -11.59 -8.86 2.06
C PRO A 1 -10.58 -7.93 2.74
N HIS A 2 -9.63 -8.48 3.48
CA HIS A 2 -8.52 -7.71 4.06
C HIS A 2 -7.37 -7.71 3.04
N ILE A 3 -6.85 -6.54 2.68
CA ILE A 3 -5.89 -6.40 1.56
C ILE A 3 -4.46 -6.22 2.06
N ALA A 4 -4.28 -5.45 3.13
CA ALA A 4 -2.98 -5.17 3.73
C ALA A 4 -3.14 -4.48 5.08
N ASP A 5 -2.09 -4.55 5.90
CA ASP A 5 -1.89 -3.71 7.06
C ASP A 5 -0.81 -2.66 6.79
N ILE A 6 -0.88 -1.53 7.49
CA ILE A 6 0.22 -0.58 7.60
C ILE A 6 0.69 -0.59 9.05
N GLU A 7 1.89 -1.11 9.27
CA GLU A 7 2.52 -1.10 10.58
C GLU A 7 3.38 0.15 10.73
N ILE A 8 3.11 0.95 11.76
CA ILE A 8 3.88 2.15 12.10
C ILE A 8 4.76 1.85 13.31
N GLN A 9 6.07 2.04 13.14
CA GLN A 9 7.08 1.93 14.19
C GLN A 9 7.79 3.27 14.37
N LYS A 10 8.66 3.37 15.40
CA LYS A 10 9.32 4.62 15.83
C LYS A 10 9.97 5.44 14.70
N ARG A 11 10.47 4.79 13.63
CA ARG A 11 11.12 5.44 12.48
C ARG A 11 10.82 4.79 11.13
N ALA A 12 9.76 3.98 11.06
CA ALA A 12 9.41 3.23 9.87
C ALA A 12 7.90 3.11 9.75
N ALA A 13 7.40 3.09 8.52
CA ALA A 13 6.08 2.60 8.19
C ALA A 13 6.24 1.49 7.15
N ASN A 14 5.59 0.36 7.39
CA ASN A 14 5.71 -0.81 6.57
C ASN A 14 4.32 -1.20 6.09
N LEU A 15 4.14 -1.30 4.77
CA LEU A 15 3.00 -1.96 4.19
C LEU A 15 3.24 -3.47 4.26
N ILE A 16 2.31 -4.19 4.86
CA ILE A 16 2.29 -5.65 4.98
C ILE A 16 1.14 -6.17 4.11
N PRO A 17 1.40 -6.59 2.86
CA PRO A 17 0.35 -7.11 1.98
C PRO A 17 -0.22 -8.42 2.50
N ASP A 18 -1.52 -8.61 2.36
CA ASP A 18 -2.13 -9.92 2.54
C ASP A 18 -1.61 -10.91 1.48
N SER A 19 -1.46 -12.18 1.89
CA SER A 19 -0.90 -13.24 1.05
C SER A 19 -1.73 -13.59 -0.18
N GLU A 20 -3.05 -13.43 -0.10
CA GLU A 20 -3.98 -13.70 -1.20
C GLU A 20 -4.15 -12.44 -2.07
N PHE A 21 -4.10 -11.25 -1.47
CA PHE A 21 -4.50 -10.00 -2.14
C PHE A 21 -3.36 -9.04 -2.50
N PHE A 22 -2.08 -9.41 -2.36
CA PHE A 22 -0.95 -8.51 -2.70
C PHE A 22 -1.02 -7.97 -4.14
N HIS A 23 -1.56 -8.74 -5.09
CA HIS A 23 -1.71 -8.33 -6.50
C HIS A 23 -2.72 -7.19 -6.68
N ALA A 24 -3.58 -6.93 -5.69
CA ALA A 24 -4.54 -5.83 -5.64
C ALA A 24 -3.91 -4.51 -5.14
N ILE A 25 -2.59 -4.47 -4.95
CA ILE A 25 -1.88 -3.29 -4.45
C ILE A 25 -0.88 -2.80 -5.50
N ALA A 26 -0.85 -1.50 -5.75
CA ALA A 26 0.21 -0.85 -6.49
C ALA A 26 0.89 0.23 -5.67
N VAL A 27 2.22 0.24 -5.70
CA VAL A 27 3.07 1.24 -5.04
C VAL A 27 3.75 2.06 -6.14
N ASN A 28 3.52 3.38 -6.15
CA ASN A 28 3.97 4.29 -7.20
C ASN A 28 3.59 3.81 -8.61
N GLY A 29 2.38 3.28 -8.75
CA GLY A 29 1.85 2.76 -10.02
C GLY A 29 2.34 1.35 -10.40
N VAL A 30 3.25 0.76 -9.63
CA VAL A 30 3.74 -0.61 -9.88
C VAL A 30 2.99 -1.60 -9.01
N THR A 31 2.26 -2.52 -9.63
CA THR A 31 1.55 -3.60 -8.92
C THR A 31 2.55 -4.54 -8.24
N LEU A 32 2.28 -4.92 -6.99
CA LEU A 32 3.10 -5.89 -6.27
C LEU A 32 3.01 -7.27 -6.92
N ARG A 33 4.15 -7.94 -7.05
CA ARG A 33 4.26 -9.30 -7.62
C ARG A 33 4.37 -10.40 -6.56
N HIS A 34 4.51 -10.02 -5.30
CA HIS A 34 4.65 -10.91 -4.16
C HIS A 34 4.16 -10.20 -2.89
N ASN A 35 3.82 -10.95 -1.85
CA ASN A 35 3.37 -10.45 -0.55
C ASN A 35 4.52 -9.97 0.38
N ARG A 36 5.70 -9.66 -0.16
CA ARG A 36 6.80 -9.13 0.66
C ARG A 36 6.44 -7.75 1.20
N GLN A 37 6.82 -7.51 2.45
CA GLN A 37 6.73 -6.22 3.10
C GLN A 37 7.36 -5.12 2.25
N VAL A 38 6.71 -3.96 2.19
CA VAL A 38 7.22 -2.77 1.50
C VAL A 38 7.45 -1.67 2.53
N ALA A 39 8.70 -1.27 2.71
CA ALA A 39 9.05 -0.09 3.50
C ALA A 39 8.54 1.17 2.79
N LEU A 40 7.59 1.88 3.41
CA LEU A 40 7.00 3.09 2.87
C LEU A 40 7.96 4.26 3.03
N ARG A 41 8.20 4.97 1.93
CA ARG A 41 9.02 6.20 1.93
C ARG A 41 8.14 7.41 1.67
N HIS A 42 8.62 8.56 2.11
CA HIS A 42 7.95 9.84 1.88
C HIS A 42 7.51 9.98 0.41
N ASN A 43 6.27 10.40 0.21
CA ASN A 43 5.55 10.53 -1.07
C ASN A 43 5.27 9.23 -1.82
N TYR A 44 5.36 8.07 -1.17
CA TYR A 44 4.87 6.84 -1.77
C TYR A 44 3.36 6.91 -1.98
N LEU A 45 2.94 6.72 -3.22
CA LEU A 45 1.54 6.59 -3.59
C LEU A 45 1.14 5.11 -3.53
N LEU A 46 0.23 4.79 -2.62
CA LEU A 46 -0.39 3.49 -2.50
C LEU A 46 -1.73 3.50 -3.21
N THR A 47 -1.95 2.54 -4.10
CA THR A 47 -3.24 2.31 -4.76
C THR A 47 -3.73 0.92 -4.36
N LEU A 48 -4.90 0.86 -3.73
CA LEU A 48 -5.55 -0.38 -3.31
C LEU A 48 -6.77 -0.60 -4.19
N TYR A 49 -6.72 -1.59 -5.07
CA TYR A 49 -7.83 -1.96 -5.94
C TYR A 49 -8.86 -2.78 -5.17
N THR A 50 -10.16 -2.50 -5.35
CA THR A 50 -11.18 -3.42 -4.83
C THR A 50 -11.15 -4.69 -5.66
N VAL A 51 -11.29 -5.82 -4.98
CA VAL A 51 -11.34 -7.15 -5.59
C VAL A 51 -12.69 -7.77 -5.29
N ASN A 52 -13.33 -8.30 -6.33
CA ASN A 52 -14.56 -9.05 -6.16
C ASN A 52 -14.28 -10.46 -5.62
N LYS A 53 -15.33 -11.21 -5.28
CA LYS A 53 -15.20 -12.59 -4.76
C LYS A 53 -14.51 -13.58 -5.72
N ALA A 54 -14.37 -13.21 -7.00
CA ALA A 54 -13.66 -14.00 -8.02
C ALA A 54 -12.20 -13.58 -8.21
N GLY A 55 -11.68 -12.65 -7.38
CA GLY A 55 -10.30 -12.16 -7.47
C GLY A 55 -10.04 -11.20 -8.65
N VAL A 56 -11.09 -10.74 -9.32
CA VAL A 56 -10.95 -9.77 -10.42
C VAL A 56 -10.86 -8.36 -9.83
N LYS A 57 -9.85 -7.59 -10.27
CA LYS A 57 -9.71 -6.17 -9.95
C LYS A 57 -10.90 -5.41 -10.52
N GLU A 58 -11.62 -4.70 -9.65
CA GLU A 58 -12.70 -3.80 -10.06
C GLU A 58 -12.15 -2.40 -10.35
N GLU A 59 -12.91 -1.59 -11.08
CA GLU A 59 -12.55 -0.19 -11.38
C GLU A 59 -12.44 0.71 -10.15
N LYS A 60 -13.06 0.33 -9.03
CA LYS A 60 -12.98 1.11 -7.80
C LYS A 60 -11.66 0.85 -7.09
N TYR A 61 -11.00 1.93 -6.67
CA TYR A 61 -9.77 1.87 -5.93
C TYR A 61 -9.66 3.02 -4.93
N TYR A 62 -8.84 2.81 -3.91
CA TYR A 62 -8.47 3.84 -2.94
C TYR A 62 -7.01 4.24 -3.16
N ARG A 63 -6.71 5.52 -3.00
CA ARG A 63 -5.35 6.05 -3.09
C ARG A 63 -4.95 6.74 -1.79
N PHE A 64 -3.78 6.37 -1.29
CA PHE A 64 -3.17 6.97 -0.12
C PHE A 64 -1.79 7.50 -0.52
N VAL A 65 -1.42 8.68 -0.03
CA VAL A 65 -0.05 9.17 -0.13
C VAL A 65 0.56 9.05 1.25
N TYR A 66 1.62 8.24 1.38
CA TYR A 66 2.36 8.16 2.63
C TYR A 66 3.31 9.35 2.74
N TYR A 67 3.08 10.15 3.78
CA TYR A 67 3.84 11.35 4.03
C TYR A 67 4.55 11.23 5.38
N ASN A 68 5.88 11.24 5.36
CA ASN A 68 6.69 11.19 6.58
C ASN A 68 7.07 12.61 7.00
N ARG A 69 6.55 13.07 8.15
CA ARG A 69 6.74 14.40 8.72
C ARG A 69 8.22 14.76 8.97
N PHE A 70 9.08 13.78 9.26
CA PHE A 70 10.51 14.05 9.51
C PHE A 70 11.26 14.59 8.27
N LEU A 71 10.69 14.45 7.09
CA LEU A 71 11.24 14.92 5.82
C LEU A 71 10.40 16.03 5.19
N ASP A 72 9.42 16.56 5.93
CA ASP A 72 8.63 17.70 5.50
C ASP A 72 9.32 19.00 5.91
N PRO A 73 9.72 19.85 4.96
CA PRO A 73 10.33 21.14 5.27
C PRO A 73 9.36 22.14 5.94
N GLN A 74 8.05 21.88 5.97
CA GLN A 74 7.05 22.76 6.60
C GLN A 74 6.53 22.28 7.97
N ALA A 75 7.11 21.21 8.52
CA ALA A 75 6.54 20.51 9.68
C ALA A 75 7.18 20.81 11.03
#